data_AF-A0A3D2CMX4-F1
#
_entry.id   AF-A0A3D2CMX4-F1
#
_cell.length_a   1.000
_cell.length_b   1.000
_cell.length_c   1.000
_cell.angle_alpha   90.00
_cell.angle_beta   90.00
_cell.angle_gamma   90.00
#
_symmetry.space_group_name_H-M   'P 1'
#
loop_
_entity.id
_entity.type
_entity.pdbx_description
1 polymer ?
#
loop_
_entity_poly.entity_id
_entity_poly.type
_entity_poly.pdbx_seq_one_letter_code
_entity_poly.pdbx_strand_id
1 'polypeptide(L)'
;RFGNVLGSNGSVVPLFKEQIAAGGPVTVTHPDIIRYFMTIPEAVSLVLQAGALAKGGEIFVLDMGKPVRILDMAEKLIRLSGYEPYVDIKIQFSGLRPGEKLYEELLMDEEGLSGTENALIHIGRPIAIQEDFFERLENLRQTLSKEDGVDVRAEIKTLVPTYHPKI
;
A
#
# COMPACT_ATOMS: atom_id res chain seq x y z
N ARG A 1 4.49 -7.85 -5.69
CA ARG A 1 3.64 -7.01 -4.83
C ARG A 1 4.23 -7.01 -3.43
N PHE A 2 4.32 -5.85 -2.79
CA PHE A 2 4.76 -5.68 -1.41
C PHE A 2 4.20 -4.36 -0.88
N GLY A 3 4.18 -4.22 0.45
CA GLY A 3 3.62 -3.06 1.14
C GLY A 3 4.57 -1.85 1.18
N ASN A 4 4.49 -1.07 2.26
CA ASN A 4 5.31 0.13 2.41
C ASN A 4 6.80 -0.18 2.60
N VAL A 5 7.65 0.75 2.15
CA VAL A 5 9.09 0.71 2.36
C VAL A 5 9.51 1.82 3.30
N LEU A 6 10.27 1.47 4.33
CA LEU A 6 10.73 2.43 5.33
C LEU A 6 11.68 3.46 4.71
N GLY A 7 11.37 4.74 4.92
CA GLY A 7 12.23 5.84 4.48
C GLY A 7 12.21 6.11 2.98
N SER A 8 11.26 5.53 2.23
CA SER A 8 11.07 5.91 0.83
C SER A 8 10.57 7.35 0.69
N ASN A 9 10.82 7.97 -0.46
CA ASN A 9 10.32 9.31 -0.76
C ASN A 9 8.78 9.37 -0.62
N GLY A 10 8.28 10.42 0.05
CA GLY A 10 6.85 10.59 0.31
C GLY A 10 6.25 9.60 1.32
N SER A 11 7.06 8.78 2.00
CA SER A 11 6.56 7.93 3.08
C SER A 11 6.30 8.71 4.37
N VAL A 12 5.59 8.07 5.29
CA VAL A 12 5.18 8.68 6.57
C VAL A 12 6.37 9.00 7.49
N VAL A 13 7.48 8.25 7.41
CA VAL A 13 8.63 8.42 8.31
C VAL A 13 9.37 9.75 8.08
N PRO A 14 9.75 10.12 6.84
CA PRO A 14 10.27 11.46 6.54
C PRO A 14 9.34 12.58 7.02
N LEU A 15 8.04 12.46 6.75
CA LEU A 15 7.04 13.44 7.19
C LEU A 15 7.05 13.62 8.72
N PHE A 16 7.06 12.52 9.48
CA PHE A 16 7.10 12.60 10.94
C PHE A 16 8.40 13.23 11.43
N LYS A 17 9.55 12.93 10.81
CA LYS A 17 10.83 13.55 11.16
C LYS A 17 10.81 15.06 10.90
N GLU A 18 10.27 15.49 9.77
CA GLU A 18 10.11 16.91 9.43
C GLU A 18 9.17 17.62 10.42
N GLN A 19 8.03 17.02 10.74
CA GLN A 19 7.08 17.54 11.72
C GLN A 19 7.71 17.66 13.11
N ILE A 20 8.46 16.63 13.56
CA ILE A 20 9.18 16.65 14.85
C ILE A 20 10.24 17.74 14.87
N ALA A 21 11.05 17.86 13.81
CA ALA A 21 12.08 18.89 13.69
C ALA A 21 11.49 20.32 13.69
N ALA A 22 10.25 20.47 13.20
CA ALA A 22 9.51 21.73 13.23
C ALA A 22 8.80 22.01 14.57
N GLY A 23 8.89 21.12 15.57
CA GLY A 23 8.24 21.26 16.88
C GLY A 23 6.83 20.67 16.96
N GLY A 24 6.40 19.93 15.94
CA GLY A 24 5.08 19.30 15.86
C GLY A 24 3.95 20.25 15.45
N PRO A 25 2.69 19.78 15.51
CA PRO A 25 2.27 18.42 15.88
C PRO A 25 2.65 17.38 14.81
N VAL A 26 2.74 16.12 15.23
CA VAL A 26 2.80 14.98 14.29
C VAL A 26 1.39 14.59 13.87
N THR A 27 1.15 14.41 12.58
CA THR A 27 -0.19 14.12 12.04
C THR A 27 -0.35 12.64 11.71
N VAL A 28 -1.20 11.92 12.43
CA VAL A 28 -1.52 10.51 12.17
C VAL A 28 -2.91 10.42 11.54
N THR A 29 -3.10 9.60 10.51
CA THR A 29 -4.40 9.51 9.83
C THR A 29 -5.52 9.01 10.75
N HIS A 30 -5.29 7.87 11.42
CA HIS A 30 -6.27 7.22 12.29
C HIS A 30 -5.54 6.42 13.38
N PRO A 31 -6.04 6.34 14.63
CA PRO A 31 -5.38 5.62 15.73
C PRO A 31 -5.14 4.12 15.45
N ASP A 32 -6.04 3.51 14.69
CA ASP A 32 -6.00 2.07 14.40
C ASP A 32 -5.39 1.70 13.03
N ILE A 33 -4.83 2.68 12.32
CA ILE A 33 -4.26 2.43 10.99
C ILE A 33 -2.96 1.62 11.12
N ILE A 34 -2.89 0.51 10.38
CA ILE A 34 -1.71 -0.35 10.33
C ILE A 34 -1.21 -0.49 8.90
N ARG A 35 0.12 -0.64 8.76
CA ARG A 35 0.79 -0.86 7.49
C ARG A 35 1.89 -1.89 7.64
N TYR A 36 2.18 -2.59 6.55
CA TYR A 36 3.31 -3.49 6.49
C TYR A 36 4.54 -2.72 6.03
N PHE A 37 5.68 -2.96 6.69
CA PHE A 37 6.91 -2.25 6.39
C PHE A 37 8.05 -3.22 6.20
N MET A 38 8.88 -2.89 5.23
CA MET A 38 10.16 -3.55 4.98
C MET A 38 11.21 -2.46 4.71
N THR A 39 12.47 -2.74 4.97
CA THR A 39 13.56 -1.81 4.63
C THR A 39 13.84 -1.83 3.12
N ILE A 40 14.48 -0.78 2.61
CA ILE A 40 14.88 -0.71 1.19
C ILE A 40 15.77 -1.92 0.79
N PRO A 41 16.82 -2.29 1.54
CA PRO A 41 17.68 -3.42 1.16
C PRO A 41 16.94 -4.76 1.12
N GLU A 42 16.03 -5.00 2.07
CA GLU A 42 15.20 -6.21 2.09
C GLU A 42 14.30 -6.27 0.85
N ALA A 43 13.59 -5.17 0.55
CA ALA A 43 12.69 -5.11 -0.60
C ALA A 43 13.44 -5.34 -1.92
N VAL A 44 14.58 -4.67 -2.11
CA VAL A 44 15.42 -4.83 -3.32
C VAL A 44 15.94 -6.26 -3.43
N SER A 45 16.44 -6.84 -2.33
CA SER A 45 16.95 -8.22 -2.31
C SER A 45 15.87 -9.23 -2.74
N LEU A 46 14.67 -9.12 -2.19
CA LEU A 46 13.56 -10.02 -2.50
C LEU A 46 13.05 -9.82 -3.94
N VAL A 47 13.02 -8.58 -4.45
CA VAL A 47 12.64 -8.31 -5.84
C VAL A 47 13.64 -8.94 -6.82
N LEU A 48 14.94 -8.83 -6.57
CA LEU A 48 15.97 -9.44 -7.41
C LEU A 48 15.87 -10.97 -7.41
N GLN A 49 15.61 -11.58 -6.24
CA GLN A 49 15.40 -13.02 -6.13
C GLN A 49 14.13 -13.48 -6.85
N ALA A 50 13.01 -12.77 -6.69
CA ALA A 50 11.78 -13.06 -7.42
C ALA A 50 12.00 -12.99 -8.94
N GLY A 51 12.77 -11.99 -9.41
CA GLY A 51 13.15 -11.88 -10.82
C GLY A 51 13.97 -13.06 -11.33
N ALA A 52 14.86 -13.62 -10.49
CA ALA A 52 15.63 -14.81 -10.83
C ALA A 52 14.80 -16.10 -10.87
N LEU A 53 13.70 -16.16 -10.10
CA LEU A 53 12.77 -17.30 -10.06
C LEU A 53 11.72 -17.28 -11.19
N ALA A 54 11.51 -16.12 -11.82
CA ALA A 54 10.43 -15.89 -12.78
C ALA A 54 10.61 -16.72 -14.06
N LYS A 55 9.51 -17.36 -14.51
CA LYS A 55 9.44 -18.07 -15.80
C LYS A 55 8.48 -17.41 -16.78
N GLY A 56 7.68 -16.45 -16.32
CA GLY A 56 6.76 -15.64 -17.11
C GLY A 56 5.33 -15.75 -16.59
N GLY A 57 4.72 -14.60 -16.27
CA GLY A 57 3.31 -14.50 -15.88
C GLY A 57 3.03 -14.68 -14.38
N GLU A 58 4.04 -14.93 -13.55
CA GLU A 58 3.88 -15.05 -12.10
C GLU A 58 3.67 -13.68 -11.44
N ILE A 59 2.80 -13.65 -10.43
CA ILE A 59 2.63 -12.50 -9.55
C ILE A 59 3.30 -12.84 -8.21
N PHE A 60 4.51 -12.36 -8.00
CA PHE A 60 5.21 -12.58 -6.73
C PHE A 60 4.66 -11.67 -5.63
N VAL A 61 4.46 -12.21 -4.43
CA VAL A 61 4.02 -11.50 -3.23
C VAL A 61 5.03 -11.75 -2.11
N LEU A 62 5.54 -10.67 -1.55
CA LEU A 62 6.58 -10.72 -0.52
C LEU A 62 5.96 -10.80 0.87
N ASP A 63 6.52 -11.65 1.72
CA ASP A 63 6.21 -11.65 3.15
C ASP A 63 6.84 -10.39 3.78
N MET A 64 6.00 -9.57 4.40
CA MET A 64 6.38 -8.30 5.01
C MET A 64 6.44 -8.39 6.55
N GLY A 65 6.30 -9.59 7.11
CA GLY A 65 6.26 -9.83 8.54
C GLY A 65 5.02 -9.25 9.21
N LYS A 66 5.19 -8.72 10.43
CA LYS A 66 4.07 -8.22 11.24
C LYS A 66 3.71 -6.78 10.86
N PRO A 67 2.41 -6.43 10.78
CA PRO A 67 2.00 -5.07 10.53
C PRO A 67 2.35 -4.16 11.71
N VAL A 68 2.56 -2.88 11.41
CA VAL A 68 2.93 -1.85 12.38
C VAL A 68 1.83 -0.81 12.46
N ARG A 69 1.40 -0.47 13.68
CA ARG A 69 0.51 0.67 13.93
C ARG A 69 1.26 1.98 13.68
N ILE A 70 0.68 2.84 12.84
CA ILE A 70 1.31 4.13 12.50
C ILE A 70 1.39 5.05 13.73
N LEU A 71 0.43 4.96 14.64
CA LEU A 71 0.46 5.67 15.92
C LEU A 71 1.70 5.28 16.75
N ASP A 72 1.91 3.99 16.95
CA ASP A 72 3.07 3.49 17.71
C ASP A 72 4.40 3.91 17.04
N MET A 73 4.43 3.98 15.70
CA MET A 73 5.58 4.48 14.95
C MET A 73 5.83 5.97 15.21
N ALA A 74 4.79 6.80 15.19
CA ALA A 74 4.89 8.24 15.48
C ALA A 74 5.44 8.47 16.90
N GLU A 75 4.85 7.81 17.90
CA GLU A 75 5.31 7.95 19.29
C GLU A 75 6.76 7.48 19.49
N LYS A 76 7.17 6.38 18.85
CA LYS A 76 8.56 5.90 18.91
C LYS A 76 9.52 6.93 18.31
N LEU A 77 9.17 7.53 17.18
CA LEU A 77 10.03 8.54 16.56
C LEU A 77 10.16 9.80 17.43
N ILE A 78 9.07 10.26 18.05
CA ILE A 78 9.11 11.37 19.02
C ILE A 78 10.07 11.05 20.18
N ARG A 79 9.96 9.85 20.79
CA ARG A 79 10.84 9.41 21.87
C ARG A 79 12.30 9.32 21.44
N LEU A 80 12.57 8.77 20.26
CA LEU A 80 13.93 8.65 19.70
C LEU A 80 14.55 10.02 19.38
N SER A 81 13.73 11.04 19.16
CA SER A 81 14.16 12.44 19.00
C SER A 81 14.40 13.17 20.32
N GLY A 82 14.23 12.50 21.47
CA GLY A 82 14.48 13.07 22.79
C GLY A 82 13.28 13.81 23.41
N TYR A 83 12.08 13.63 22.87
CA TYR A 83 10.85 14.28 23.32
C TYR A 83 9.85 13.28 23.92
N GLU A 84 8.97 13.75 24.80
CA GLU A 84 7.86 12.97 25.35
C GLU A 84 6.58 13.16 24.50
N PRO A 85 6.02 12.08 23.90
CA PRO A 85 4.77 12.16 23.15
C PRO A 85 3.62 12.70 23.98
N TYR A 86 2.79 13.55 23.37
CA TYR A 86 1.66 14.25 24.02
C TYR A 86 2.03 15.24 25.11
N VAL A 87 3.29 15.36 25.51
CA VAL A 87 3.80 16.39 26.43
C VAL A 87 4.52 17.46 25.64
N ASP A 88 5.67 17.10 25.05
CA ASP A 88 6.51 18.01 24.26
C ASP A 88 5.98 18.14 22.83
N ILE A 89 5.56 17.02 22.22
CA ILE A 89 5.06 16.99 20.84
C ILE A 89 3.68 16.33 20.81
N LYS A 90 2.67 17.08 20.38
CA LYS A 90 1.30 16.56 20.23
C LYS A 90 1.16 15.70 18.98
N ILE A 91 0.30 14.69 19.05
CA ILE A 91 -0.16 13.92 17.88
C ILE A 91 -1.60 14.33 17.57
N GLN A 92 -1.88 14.68 16.31
CA GLN A 92 -3.23 15.02 15.84
C GLN A 92 -3.73 14.01 14.83
N PHE A 93 -5.03 13.69 14.90
CA PHE A 93 -5.67 12.78 13.97
C PHE A 93 -6.32 13.55 12.82
N SER A 94 -5.91 13.27 11.57
CA SER A 94 -6.48 13.94 10.39
C SER A 94 -7.75 13.29 9.86
N GLY A 95 -8.08 12.07 10.30
CA GLY A 95 -9.12 11.25 9.68
C GLY A 95 -8.64 10.57 8.39
N LEU A 96 -9.38 9.54 7.98
CA LEU A 96 -9.13 8.81 6.74
C LEU A 96 -9.51 9.66 5.53
N ARG A 97 -8.66 9.66 4.50
CA ARG A 97 -8.98 10.27 3.21
C ARG A 97 -9.87 9.34 2.37
N PRO A 98 -10.66 9.85 1.41
CA PRO A 98 -11.45 9.02 0.52
C PRO A 98 -10.61 7.93 -0.15
N GLY A 99 -11.07 6.67 -0.07
CA GLY A 99 -10.35 5.49 -0.59
C GLY A 99 -9.21 4.96 0.29
N GLU A 100 -8.85 5.63 1.40
CA GLU A 100 -7.79 5.17 2.29
C GLU A 100 -8.26 3.99 3.15
N LYS A 101 -7.51 2.88 3.13
CA LYS A 101 -7.83 1.70 3.94
C LYS A 101 -7.26 1.82 5.35
N LEU A 102 -8.02 1.37 6.35
CA LEU A 102 -7.52 1.26 7.73
C LEU A 102 -6.46 0.15 7.87
N TYR A 103 -6.66 -0.95 7.13
CA TYR A 103 -5.78 -2.11 7.08
C TYR A 103 -5.36 -2.37 5.63
N GLU A 104 -4.10 -2.72 5.43
CA GLU A 104 -3.59 -3.13 4.13
C GLU A 104 -3.76 -4.64 3.95
N GLU A 105 -4.26 -5.05 2.79
CA GLU A 105 -4.36 -6.45 2.38
C GLU A 105 -3.13 -6.73 1.51
N LEU A 106 -2.25 -7.65 1.95
CA LEU A 106 -1.12 -8.07 1.11
C LEU A 106 -1.60 -8.88 -0.11
N LEU A 107 -2.77 -9.51 0.01
CA LEU A 107 -3.45 -10.34 -1.00
C LEU A 107 -4.96 -10.16 -0.89
N MET A 108 -5.66 -10.33 -2.01
CA MET A 108 -7.11 -10.52 -2.00
C MET A 108 -7.42 -11.96 -1.58
N ASP A 109 -8.51 -12.18 -0.83
CA ASP A 109 -8.93 -13.51 -0.34
C ASP A 109 -9.09 -14.57 -1.45
N GLU A 110 -9.24 -14.13 -2.70
CA GLU A 110 -9.42 -14.96 -3.90
C GLU A 110 -8.08 -15.41 -4.53
N GLU A 111 -6.96 -14.76 -4.22
CA GLU A 111 -5.63 -15.06 -4.76
C GLU A 111 -4.89 -16.03 -3.82
N GLY A 112 -5.09 -17.32 -4.00
CA GLY A 112 -4.31 -18.34 -3.26
C GLY A 112 -2.80 -18.18 -3.48
N LEU A 113 -2.00 -18.49 -2.46
CA LEU A 113 -0.54 -18.48 -2.53
C LEU A 113 0.05 -19.88 -2.71
N SER A 114 1.06 -19.93 -3.57
CA SER A 114 2.00 -21.05 -3.64
C SER A 114 3.37 -20.61 -3.12
N GLY A 115 4.04 -21.47 -2.35
CA GLY A 115 5.37 -21.19 -1.82
C GLY A 115 6.45 -21.24 -2.91
N THR A 116 7.57 -20.58 -2.65
CA THR A 116 8.81 -20.76 -3.42
C THR A 116 9.89 -21.39 -2.55
N GLU A 117 11.10 -21.58 -3.08
CA GLU A 117 12.26 -22.01 -2.29
C GLU A 117 12.65 -20.99 -1.21
N ASN A 118 12.28 -19.71 -1.39
CA ASN A 118 12.43 -18.67 -0.39
C ASN A 118 11.09 -18.45 0.32
N ALA A 119 11.03 -18.73 1.62
CA ALA A 119 9.83 -18.56 2.45
C ALA A 119 9.29 -17.12 2.51
N LEU A 120 10.10 -16.11 2.14
CA LEU A 120 9.69 -14.71 2.07
C LEU A 120 9.08 -14.32 0.72
N ILE A 121 9.05 -15.24 -0.25
CA ILE A 121 8.54 -15.02 -1.60
C ILE A 121 7.48 -16.07 -1.90
N HIS A 122 6.27 -15.59 -2.19
CA HIS A 122 5.15 -16.42 -2.59
C HIS A 122 4.74 -16.07 -4.02
N ILE A 123 4.10 -17.01 -4.71
CA ILE A 123 3.50 -16.78 -6.02
C ILE A 123 1.99 -16.78 -5.84
N GLY A 124 1.38 -15.62 -6.10
CA GLY A 124 -0.07 -15.46 -6.17
C GLY A 124 -0.62 -16.07 -7.46
N ARG A 125 -1.79 -16.70 -7.35
CA ARG A 125 -2.48 -17.25 -8.52
C ARG A 125 -3.16 -16.12 -9.31
N PRO A 126 -2.76 -15.85 -10.57
CA PRO A 126 -3.43 -14.83 -11.35
C PRO A 126 -4.88 -15.22 -11.64
N ILE A 127 -5.77 -14.23 -11.59
CA ILE A 127 -7.14 -14.38 -12.06
C ILE A 127 -7.12 -14.45 -13.59
N ALA A 128 -7.91 -15.36 -14.16
CA ALA A 128 -8.06 -15.43 -15.61
C ALA A 128 -8.63 -14.11 -16.14
N ILE A 129 -7.93 -13.51 -17.11
CA ILE A 129 -8.42 -12.33 -17.80
C ILE A 129 -9.58 -12.77 -18.71
N GLN A 130 -10.71 -12.07 -18.63
CA GLN A 130 -11.87 -12.32 -19.48
C GLN A 130 -11.50 -12.05 -20.95
N GLU A 131 -12.05 -12.84 -21.89
CA GLU A 131 -11.70 -12.74 -23.31
C GLU A 131 -11.99 -11.35 -23.91
N ASP A 132 -13.02 -10.68 -23.39
CA ASP A 132 -13.46 -9.34 -23.80
C ASP A 132 -12.69 -8.20 -23.12
N PHE A 133 -11.70 -8.48 -22.27
CA PHE A 133 -10.99 -7.47 -21.47
C PHE A 133 -10.40 -6.35 -22.33
N PHE A 134 -9.73 -6.70 -23.43
CA PHE A 134 -9.09 -5.72 -24.31
C PHE A 134 -10.11 -4.85 -25.05
N GLU A 135 -11.25 -5.43 -25.45
CA GLU A 135 -12.35 -4.68 -26.07
C GLU A 135 -12.93 -3.66 -25.07
N ARG A 136 -13.18 -4.10 -23.85
CA ARG A 136 -13.71 -3.25 -22.78
C ARG A 136 -12.72 -2.17 -22.35
N LEU A 137 -11.43 -2.47 -22.35
CA LEU A 137 -10.37 -1.49 -22.09
C LEU A 137 -10.31 -0.41 -23.17
N GLU A 138 -10.44 -0.79 -24.44
CA GLU A 138 -10.49 0.17 -25.55
C GLU A 138 -11.76 1.02 -25.49
N ASN A 139 -12.91 0.43 -25.14
CA ASN A 139 -14.15 1.18 -24.90
C ASN A 139 -13.98 2.22 -23.78
N LEU A 140 -13.35 1.84 -22.66
CA LEU A 140 -13.03 2.80 -21.59
C LEU A 140 -12.13 3.93 -22.11
N ARG A 141 -11.08 3.63 -22.88
CA ARG A 141 -10.16 4.63 -23.44
C ARG A 141 -10.90 5.64 -24.31
N GLN A 142 -11.81 5.18 -25.16
CA GLN A 142 -12.61 6.05 -26.03
C GLN A 142 -13.59 6.91 -25.23
N THR A 143 -14.22 6.33 -24.21
CA THR A 143 -15.16 7.05 -23.34
C THR A 143 -14.45 8.15 -22.55
N LEU A 144 -13.26 7.89 -22.00
CA LEU A 144 -12.44 8.89 -21.31
C LEU A 144 -11.95 10.03 -22.20
N SER A 145 -11.81 9.80 -23.51
CA SER A 145 -11.37 10.82 -24.48
C SER A 145 -12.47 11.81 -24.88
N LYS A 146 -13.73 11.55 -24.47
CA LYS A 146 -14.85 12.45 -24.69
C LYS A 146 -15.02 13.30 -23.43
N GLU A 147 -14.69 14.58 -23.53
CA GLU A 147 -14.89 15.58 -22.46
C GLU A 147 -16.39 15.77 -22.23
N ASP A 148 -16.98 14.96 -21.34
CA ASP A 148 -17.99 15.38 -20.34
C ASP A 148 -18.75 14.18 -19.74
N GLY A 149 -18.89 14.18 -18.41
CA GLY A 149 -19.93 13.42 -17.69
C GLY A 149 -19.72 11.92 -17.48
N VAL A 150 -18.59 11.35 -17.89
CA VAL A 150 -18.31 9.92 -17.71
C VAL A 150 -17.97 9.63 -16.25
N ASP A 151 -18.77 8.78 -15.60
CA ASP A 151 -18.41 8.20 -14.30
C ASP A 151 -17.32 7.14 -14.49
N VAL A 152 -16.06 7.59 -14.45
CA VAL A 152 -14.88 6.74 -14.56
C VAL A 152 -14.87 5.62 -13.52
N ARG A 153 -15.45 5.85 -12.32
CA ARG A 153 -15.48 4.82 -11.28
C ARG A 153 -16.45 3.70 -11.66
N ALA A 154 -17.58 4.03 -12.28
CA ALA A 154 -18.53 3.04 -12.78
C ALA A 154 -17.89 2.17 -13.88
N GLU A 155 -17.19 2.78 -14.84
CA GLU A 155 -16.51 2.04 -15.92
C GLU A 155 -15.38 1.14 -15.39
N ILE A 156 -14.54 1.65 -14.49
CA ILE A 156 -13.48 0.85 -13.83
C ILE A 156 -14.09 -0.33 -13.07
N LYS A 157 -15.23 -0.14 -12.40
CA LYS A 157 -15.91 -1.22 -11.68
C LYS A 157 -16.37 -2.33 -12.62
N THR A 158 -16.71 -2.01 -13.87
CA THR A 158 -16.96 -3.07 -14.84
C THR A 158 -15.68 -3.89 -15.04
N LEU A 159 -14.55 -3.26 -15.38
CA LEU A 159 -13.29 -3.93 -15.73
C LEU A 159 -12.64 -4.67 -14.56
N VAL A 160 -12.82 -4.14 -13.35
CA VAL A 160 -12.26 -4.68 -12.11
C VAL A 160 -13.41 -4.94 -11.14
N PRO A 161 -14.09 -6.10 -11.23
CA PRO A 161 -15.26 -6.40 -10.39
C PRO A 161 -14.96 -6.36 -8.89
N THR A 162 -13.70 -6.59 -8.50
CA THR A 162 -13.22 -6.52 -7.11
C THR A 162 -13.00 -5.09 -6.60
N TYR A 163 -13.16 -4.07 -7.44
CA TYR A 163 -13.07 -2.67 -7.05
C TYR A 163 -14.30 -2.22 -6.26
N HIS A 164 -14.11 -2.04 -4.96
CA HIS A 164 -15.11 -1.56 -4.03
C HIS A 164 -14.68 -0.19 -3.46
N PRO A 165 -14.98 0.92 -4.15
CA PRO A 165 -14.65 2.25 -3.63
C PRO A 165 -15.44 2.49 -2.34
N LYS A 166 -14.74 2.72 -1.23
CA LYS A 166 -15.35 3.30 -0.03
C LYS A 166 -15.54 4.79 -0.31
N ILE A 167 -16.81 5.21 -0.36
CA ILE A 167 -17.22 6.62 -0.49
C ILE A 167 -16.72 7.39 0.73
#